data_AF-A0A8T4I6M1-F1
#
_entry.id   AF-A0A8T4I6M1-F1
#
_cell.length_a   1.000
_cell.length_b   1.000
_cell.length_c   1.000
_cell.angle_alpha   90.00
_cell.angle_beta   90.00
_cell.angle_gamma   90.00
#
_symmetry.space_group_name_H-M   'P 1'
#
loop_
_entity.id
_entity.type
_entity.pdbx_description
1 polymer ?
#
loop_
_entity_poly.entity_id
_entity_poly.type
_entity_poly.pdbx_seq_one_letter_code
_entity_poly.pdbx_strand_id
1 'polypeptide(L)' 'TETETEVKEKNSRTPAEPDNTPARHDVERVCKHLAAAIEAGGPKRPAITKKWRTDTRLLLDKDGITPD' A
#
# COMPACT_ATOMS: atom_id res chain seq x y z
N THR A 1 29.56 -20.58 -27.70
CA THR A 1 29.80 -19.94 -26.40
C THR A 1 29.33 -18.50 -26.52
N GLU A 2 28.79 -17.94 -25.44
CA GLU A 2 28.49 -16.51 -25.22
C GLU A 2 27.16 -16.03 -25.85
N THR A 3 26.02 -16.03 -25.12
CA THR A 3 25.54 -15.03 -24.14
C THR A 3 25.35 -13.67 -24.82
N GLU A 4 24.14 -13.12 -24.97
CA GLU A 4 23.50 -12.34 -23.90
C GLU A 4 22.02 -12.06 -24.26
N THR A 5 21.14 -12.20 -23.28
CA THR A 5 19.70 -11.94 -23.39
C THR A 5 19.42 -10.55 -22.83
N GLU A 6 19.18 -9.58 -23.70
CA GLU A 6 18.64 -8.27 -23.31
C GLU A 6 17.11 -8.38 -23.25
N VAL A 7 16.57 -8.65 -22.05
CA VAL A 7 15.11 -8.65 -21.84
C VAL A 7 14.67 -7.27 -21.36
N LYS A 8 14.25 -6.50 -22.37
CA LYS A 8 13.42 -5.31 -22.31
C LYS A 8 12.26 -5.43 -21.32
N GLU A 9 12.27 -4.51 -20.36
CA GLU A 9 11.16 -3.83 -19.68
C GLU A 9 9.75 -4.27 -20.10
N LYS A 10 9.05 -4.98 -19.20
CA LYS A 10 7.60 -5.17 -19.27
C LYS A 10 7.02 -5.02 -17.88
N ASN A 11 6.36 -3.88 -17.68
CA ASN A 11 5.43 -3.56 -16.61
C ASN A 11 4.49 -4.76 -16.34
N SER A 12 4.91 -5.64 -15.44
CA SER A 12 4.13 -6.80 -15.01
C SER A 12 3.17 -6.32 -13.92
N ARG A 13 2.10 -5.65 -14.34
CA ARG A 13 0.95 -5.41 -13.48
C ARG A 13 0.20 -6.72 -13.42
N THR A 14 0.61 -7.59 -12.49
CA THR A 14 -0.13 -8.81 -12.16
C THR A 14 -1.59 -8.43 -11.91
N PRO A 15 -2.56 -9.01 -12.64
CA PRO A 15 -3.97 -8.83 -12.34
C PRO A 15 -4.18 -9.20 -10.88
N ALA A 16 -4.64 -8.24 -10.08
CA ALA A 16 -4.91 -8.47 -8.68
C ALA A 16 -5.93 -9.59 -8.57
N GLU A 17 -5.47 -10.75 -8.08
CA GLU A 17 -6.31 -11.83 -7.58
C GLU A 17 -7.41 -11.21 -6.69
N PRO A 18 -8.66 -11.72 -6.71
CA PRO A 18 -9.68 -11.22 -5.80
C PRO A 18 -9.13 -11.37 -4.39
N ASP A 19 -8.90 -10.22 -3.76
CA ASP A 19 -8.32 -10.06 -2.42
C ASP A 19 -9.31 -10.69 -1.44
N ASN A 20 -9.29 -12.02 -1.33
CA ASN A 20 -9.91 -12.80 -0.28
C ASN A 20 -9.13 -12.63 1.04
N THR A 21 -8.32 -11.56 1.17
CA THR A 21 -7.88 -11.14 2.48
C THR A 21 -9.06 -10.49 3.17
N PRO A 22 -9.31 -10.81 4.45
CA PRO A 22 -10.35 -10.15 5.22
C PRO A 22 -10.13 -8.64 5.11
N ALA A 23 -11.23 -7.88 5.00
CA ALA A 23 -11.17 -6.43 4.88
C ALA A 23 -10.25 -5.89 5.99
N ARG A 24 -9.04 -5.43 5.59
CA ARG A 24 -8.00 -4.98 6.51
C ARG A 24 -8.39 -3.65 7.16
N HIS A 25 -9.25 -3.73 8.17
CA HIS A 25 -9.76 -2.60 8.94
C HIS A 25 -8.65 -1.82 9.66
N ASP A 26 -7.52 -2.47 9.91
CA ASP A 26 -6.26 -1.93 10.40
C ASP A 26 -5.68 -0.87 9.44
N VAL A 27 -5.65 -1.13 8.12
CA VAL A 27 -5.16 -0.17 7.11
C VAL A 27 -5.96 1.14 7.17
N GLU A 28 -7.28 1.03 7.23
CA GLU A 28 -8.18 2.20 7.34
C GLU A 28 -7.96 2.96 8.65
N ARG A 29 -7.74 2.25 9.75
CA ARG A 29 -7.47 2.86 11.06
C ARG A 29 -6.18 3.66 11.04
N VAL A 30 -5.11 3.09 10.49
CA VAL A 30 -3.81 3.77 10.36
C VAL A 30 -3.91 4.98 9.44
N CYS A 31 -4.55 4.84 8.28
CA CYS A 31 -4.74 5.97 7.35
C CYS A 31 -5.51 7.12 8.01
N LYS A 32 -6.58 6.82 8.75
CA LYS A 32 -7.38 7.84 9.46
C LYS A 32 -6.58 8.52 10.57
N HIS A 33 -5.82 7.76 11.34
CA HIS A 33 -4.97 8.29 12.40
C HIS A 33 -3.89 9.21 11.83
N LEU A 34 -3.22 8.78 10.75
CA LEU A 34 -2.20 9.58 10.08
C LEU A 34 -2.79 10.86 9.45
N ALA A 35 -3.98 10.79 8.85
CA ALA A 35 -4.68 11.97 8.35
C ALA A 35 -5.01 12.97 9.47
N ALA A 36 -5.44 12.49 10.64
CA ALA A 36 -5.73 13.33 11.79
C ALA A 36 -4.44 13.95 12.39
N ALA A 37 -3.34 13.20 12.44
CA ALA A 37 -2.05 13.71 12.89
C ALA A 37 -1.53 14.85 11.97
N ILE A 38 -1.65 14.66 10.65
CA ILE A 38 -1.28 15.69 9.66
C ILE A 38 -2.22 16.90 9.74
N GLU A 39 -3.52 16.68 9.99
CA GLU A 39 -4.50 17.76 10.20
C GLU A 39 -4.20 18.57 11.47
N ALA A 40 -3.82 17.92 12.56
CA ALA A 40 -3.51 18.60 13.82
C ALA A 40 -2.28 19.52 13.73
N GLY A 41 -1.28 19.13 12.94
CA GLY A 41 -0.06 19.93 12.74
C GLY A 41 -0.06 20.78 11.46
N GLY A 42 -1.08 20.66 10.62
CA GLY A 42 -1.08 21.19 9.26
C GLY A 42 -2.28 22.11 8.98
N PRO A 43 -2.22 22.89 7.90
CA PRO A 43 -3.29 23.79 7.52
C PRO A 43 -4.53 23.07 6.95
N LYS A 44 -4.40 21.80 6.55
CA LYS A 44 -5.50 21.03 5.92
C LYS A 44 -5.33 19.53 6.08
N ARG A 45 -6.46 18.84 6.28
CA ARG A 45 -6.54 17.37 6.29
C ARG A 45 -6.26 16.77 4.91
N PRO A 46 -5.31 15.81 4.80
CA PRO A 46 -5.05 15.11 3.55
C PRO A 46 -6.16 14.12 3.19
N ALA A 47 -6.32 13.88 1.89
CA ALA A 47 -7.32 12.96 1.37
C ALA A 47 -6.84 11.49 1.42
N ILE A 48 -7.69 10.67 2.04
CA ILE A 48 -7.94 9.22 1.89
C ILE A 48 -7.71 8.51 0.55
N THR A 49 -6.58 8.60 -0.16
CA THR A 49 -6.48 7.99 -1.52
C THR A 49 -6.25 6.47 -1.51
N LYS A 50 -6.62 5.81 -2.62
CA LYS A 50 -6.36 4.37 -2.83
C LYS A 50 -4.86 4.04 -2.75
N LYS A 51 -4.00 4.89 -3.34
CA LYS A 51 -2.54 4.72 -3.27
C LYS A 51 -2.06 4.72 -1.81
N TRP A 52 -2.57 5.64 -1.01
CA TRP A 52 -2.19 5.73 0.40
C TRP A 52 -2.57 4.48 1.19
N ARG A 53 -3.74 3.90 0.94
CA ARG A 53 -4.13 2.59 1.52
C ARG A 53 -3.18 1.48 1.10
N THR A 54 -2.80 1.43 -0.19
CA THR A 54 -1.86 0.43 -0.71
C THR A 54 -0.48 0.59 -0.07
N ASP A 55 0.04 1.81 0.04
CA ASP A 55 1.33 2.08 0.67
C ASP A 55 1.29 1.73 2.18
N THR A 56 0.18 2.01 2.84
CA THR A 56 -0.04 1.64 4.26
C THR A 56 -0.13 0.13 4.45
N ARG A 57 -0.82 -0.59 3.54
CA ARG A 57 -0.84 -2.07 3.55
C ARG A 57 0.56 -2.64 3.40
N LEU A 58 1.36 -2.10 2.47
CA LEU A 58 2.75 -2.51 2.29
C LEU A 58 3.60 -2.23 3.54
N LEU A 59 3.37 -1.11 4.23
CA LEU A 59 4.03 -0.81 5.50
C LEU A 59 3.69 -1.86 6.56
N LEU A 60 2.40 -2.15 6.75
CA LEU A 60 1.94 -3.13 7.73
C LEU A 60 2.44 -4.55 7.43
N ASP A 61 2.45 -4.94 6.15
CA ASP A 61 3.01 -6.21 5.71
C ASP A 61 4.52 -6.29 6.01
N LYS A 62 5.26 -5.19 5.82
CA LYS A 62 6.71 -5.13 6.13
C LYS A 62 6.99 -5.17 7.64
N ASP A 63 6.12 -4.58 8.44
CA ASP A 63 6.19 -4.63 9.91
C ASP A 63 5.72 -5.98 10.48
N GLY A 64 5.27 -6.92 9.63
CA GLY A 64 4.81 -8.24 10.03
C GLY A 64 3.47 -8.21 10.77
N ILE A 65 2.68 -7.16 10.55
CA ILE A 65 1.38 -6.98 11.19
C ILE A 65 0.35 -7.79 10.42
N THR A 66 0.06 -8.98 10.93
CA THR A 66 -0.99 -9.85 10.41
C THR A 66 -2.35 -9.39 10.94
N PRO A 67 -3.38 -9.23 10.09
CA PRO A 67 -4.73 -8.99 10.58
C PRO A 67 -5.21 -10.24 11.36
N ASP A 68 -5.70 -10.03 12.58
CA ASP A 68 -6.39 -11.04 13.41
C ASP A 68 -7.79 -11.34 12.85
#